data_AF-A0A3F3IXC7-F1
#
_entry.id   AF-A0A3F3IXC7-F1
#
_cell.length_a   1.000
_cell.length_b   1.000
_cell.length_c   1.000
_cell.angle_alpha   90.00
_cell.angle_beta   90.00
_cell.angle_gamma   90.00
#
_symmetry.space_group_name_H-M   'P 1'
#
loop_
_entity.id
_entity.type
_entity.pdbx_description
1 polymer ?
#
loop_
_entity_poly.entity_id
_entity_poly.type
_entity_poly.pdbx_seq_one_letter_code
_entity_poly.pdbx_strand_id
1 'polypeptide(L)'
;MYSIDYNSYRSVKGFNRRVRFLVMHYTAIDFKASITALTGPSVSAHYLVPDPSEKTYIDAGFKDMRIFNLVDENERAWHAGVSSWAGRSQLNDTAIGIETVNLASDNNGVFVFPPYNPVQIDAIKALAANILQRYPDITPVNVVGHSDIAPGRKSDPGAAFPWKELYDAGIGAWYEESTMQHYLTQFSKSVPSKADLVAKLKVYGYDISDAGTEIGYKNLLRTFQLHFRQKNYDGVADAETTAILYALVDKYFPAK
;
A
#
# COMPACT_ATOMS: atom_id res chain seq x y z
N MET A 1 -47.62 1.13 3.06
CA MET A 1 -46.17 1.14 2.82
C MET A 1 -45.63 2.40 3.47
N TYR A 2 -44.64 2.30 4.37
CA TYR A 2 -44.06 3.47 5.02
C TYR A 2 -42.96 4.05 4.13
N SER A 3 -42.93 5.37 3.95
CA SER A 3 -41.90 6.08 3.19
C SER A 3 -40.70 6.41 4.07
N ILE A 4 -39.50 6.38 3.49
CA ILE A 4 -38.28 6.82 4.17
C ILE A 4 -38.16 8.34 4.00
N ASP A 5 -37.94 9.05 5.10
CA ASP A 5 -37.69 10.49 5.11
C ASP A 5 -36.19 10.79 5.16
N TYR A 6 -35.64 11.18 4.02
CA TYR A 6 -34.24 11.54 3.87
C TYR A 6 -33.95 13.03 4.07
N ASN A 7 -34.95 13.83 4.46
CA ASN A 7 -34.87 15.30 4.39
C ASN A 7 -35.07 15.99 5.74
N SER A 8 -35.91 15.45 6.63
CA SER A 8 -36.22 16.14 7.90
C SER A 8 -35.01 16.26 8.83
N TYR A 9 -34.15 15.23 8.90
CA TYR A 9 -32.98 15.20 9.78
C TYR A 9 -31.79 14.50 9.11
N ARG A 10 -30.59 15.08 9.21
CA ARG A 10 -29.34 14.53 8.67
C ARG A 10 -28.18 14.71 9.64
N SER A 11 -27.39 13.66 9.83
CA SER A 11 -26.10 13.78 10.54
C SER A 11 -25.12 14.56 9.67
N VAL A 12 -24.52 15.60 10.25
CA VAL A 12 -23.52 16.44 9.58
C VAL A 12 -22.12 16.31 10.21
N LYS A 13 -22.00 15.63 11.36
CA LYS A 13 -20.74 15.47 12.10
C LYS A 13 -20.50 14.05 12.61
N GLY A 14 -21.54 13.35 13.08
CA GLY A 14 -21.42 12.01 13.63
C GLY A 14 -21.43 10.93 12.56
N PHE A 15 -20.50 10.99 11.59
CA PHE A 15 -20.31 9.94 10.58
C PHE A 15 -18.89 9.96 10.01
N ASN A 16 -18.46 8.83 9.44
CA ASN A 16 -17.25 8.71 8.64
C ASN A 16 -17.59 8.12 7.26
N ARG A 17 -16.64 8.18 6.34
CA ARG A 17 -16.73 7.41 5.09
C ARG A 17 -16.39 5.93 5.35
N ARG A 18 -16.97 5.05 4.55
CA ARG A 18 -16.69 3.60 4.62
C ARG A 18 -15.26 3.31 4.16
N VAL A 19 -14.86 3.88 3.04
CA VAL A 19 -13.50 3.80 2.51
C VAL A 19 -12.57 4.67 3.35
N ARG A 20 -11.47 4.06 3.82
CA ARG A 20 -10.45 4.68 4.67
C ARG A 20 -9.02 4.27 4.34
N PHE A 21 -8.84 3.37 3.37
CA PHE A 21 -7.54 2.89 2.91
C PHE A 21 -7.43 2.94 1.39
N LEU A 22 -6.22 3.11 0.91
CA LEU A 22 -5.85 2.93 -0.49
C LEU A 22 -4.72 1.90 -0.57
N VAL A 23 -4.95 0.79 -1.27
CA VAL A 23 -4.00 -0.32 -1.36
C VAL A 23 -3.46 -0.42 -2.78
N MET A 24 -2.14 -0.37 -2.90
CA MET A 24 -1.39 -0.51 -4.15
C MET A 24 -0.96 -1.97 -4.35
N HIS A 25 -1.15 -2.47 -5.56
CA HIS A 25 -0.81 -3.84 -5.99
C HIS A 25 -0.03 -3.80 -7.31
N TYR A 26 0.64 -4.91 -7.62
CA TYR A 26 1.00 -5.24 -9.00
C TYR A 26 0.25 -6.50 -9.44
N THR A 27 0.10 -6.65 -10.76
CA THR A 27 -0.60 -7.81 -11.33
C THR A 27 0.28 -9.05 -11.49
N ALA A 28 1.60 -8.89 -11.69
CA ALA A 28 2.56 -9.96 -12.04
C ALA A 28 2.27 -10.68 -13.37
N ILE A 29 1.34 -10.16 -14.17
CA ILE A 29 0.90 -10.71 -15.45
C ILE A 29 0.64 -9.57 -16.45
N ASP A 30 0.62 -9.89 -17.74
CA ASP A 30 0.38 -8.90 -18.80
C ASP A 30 -1.01 -8.24 -18.72
N PHE A 31 -1.24 -7.18 -19.49
CA PHE A 31 -2.50 -6.43 -19.45
C PHE A 31 -3.73 -7.29 -19.77
N LYS A 32 -3.66 -8.12 -20.82
CA LYS A 32 -4.78 -8.97 -21.24
C LYS A 32 -5.15 -9.99 -20.17
N ALA A 33 -4.15 -10.63 -19.57
CA ALA A 33 -4.33 -11.57 -18.48
C ALA A 33 -4.85 -10.85 -17.23
N SER A 34 -4.35 -9.64 -16.94
CA SER A 34 -4.81 -8.79 -15.82
C SER A 34 -6.30 -8.46 -15.92
N ILE A 35 -6.76 -7.98 -17.09
CA ILE A 35 -8.18 -7.73 -17.34
C ILE A 35 -8.99 -9.01 -17.13
N THR A 36 -8.57 -10.12 -17.75
CA THR A 36 -9.28 -11.40 -17.65
C THR A 36 -9.43 -11.87 -16.20
N ALA A 37 -8.36 -11.77 -15.40
CA ALA A 37 -8.36 -12.19 -14.01
C ALA A 37 -9.23 -11.28 -13.13
N LEU A 38 -9.07 -9.95 -13.28
CA LEU A 38 -9.70 -8.94 -12.41
C LEU A 38 -11.17 -8.67 -12.74
N THR A 39 -11.64 -9.07 -13.93
CA THR A 39 -13.07 -9.11 -14.28
C THR A 39 -13.65 -10.53 -14.22
N GLY A 40 -12.85 -11.49 -13.75
CA GLY A 40 -13.26 -12.87 -13.55
C GLY A 40 -13.98 -13.11 -12.22
N PRO A 41 -14.25 -14.37 -11.86
CA PRO A 41 -15.03 -14.72 -10.68
C PRO A 41 -14.23 -14.81 -9.37
N SER A 42 -12.92 -14.58 -9.39
CA SER A 42 -12.03 -14.93 -8.25
C SER A 42 -11.47 -13.73 -7.50
N VAL A 43 -10.98 -12.73 -8.22
CA VAL A 43 -10.33 -11.53 -7.68
C VAL A 43 -10.73 -10.32 -8.51
N SER A 44 -10.65 -9.13 -7.93
CA SER A 44 -10.94 -7.87 -8.64
C SER A 44 -10.26 -6.71 -7.95
N ALA A 45 -10.15 -5.57 -8.64
CA ALA A 45 -9.68 -4.32 -8.08
C ALA A 45 -10.63 -3.19 -8.49
N HIS A 46 -10.57 -2.06 -7.79
CA HIS A 46 -11.36 -0.89 -8.18
C HIS A 46 -10.78 -0.27 -9.45
N TYR A 47 -9.46 -0.20 -9.53
CA TYR A 47 -8.75 0.38 -10.67
C TYR A 47 -7.66 -0.56 -11.18
N LEU A 48 -7.46 -0.57 -12.49
CA LEU A 48 -6.30 -1.15 -13.17
C LEU A 48 -5.56 -0.06 -13.96
N VAL A 49 -4.26 0.03 -13.74
CA VAL A 49 -3.35 0.94 -14.44
C VAL A 49 -2.38 0.13 -15.32
N PRO A 50 -2.53 0.15 -16.65
CA PRO A 50 -1.66 -0.57 -17.57
C PRO A 50 -0.25 0.03 -17.63
N ASP A 51 0.72 -0.72 -18.14
CA ASP A 51 1.95 -0.12 -18.68
C ASP A 51 1.66 0.23 -20.16
N PRO A 52 1.76 1.51 -20.57
CA PRO A 52 1.41 1.92 -21.93
C PRO A 52 2.34 1.35 -23.00
N SER A 53 3.50 0.78 -22.61
CA SER A 53 4.43 0.10 -23.50
C SER A 53 4.24 -1.42 -23.57
N GLU A 54 3.35 -1.98 -22.75
CA GLU A 54 3.12 -3.42 -22.70
C GLU A 54 2.41 -3.91 -23.97
N LYS A 55 2.91 -5.02 -24.51
CA LYS A 55 2.49 -5.53 -25.81
C LYS A 55 0.99 -5.84 -25.87
N THR A 56 0.43 -6.52 -24.87
CA THR A 56 -0.98 -6.91 -24.91
C THR A 56 -1.93 -5.72 -24.69
N TYR A 57 -1.47 -4.65 -24.06
CA TYR A 57 -2.16 -3.36 -24.02
C TYR A 57 -2.27 -2.71 -25.40
N ILE A 58 -1.14 -2.66 -26.13
CA ILE A 58 -1.08 -2.13 -27.49
C ILE A 58 -1.90 -3.01 -28.46
N ASP A 59 -1.78 -4.33 -28.36
CA ASP A 59 -2.53 -5.28 -29.20
C ASP A 59 -4.05 -5.19 -28.94
N ALA A 60 -4.47 -4.80 -27.74
CA ALA A 60 -5.87 -4.51 -27.41
C ALA A 60 -6.39 -3.20 -28.04
N GLY A 61 -5.53 -2.46 -28.75
CA GLY A 61 -5.88 -1.26 -29.52
C GLY A 61 -5.75 0.05 -28.76
N PHE A 62 -5.22 0.03 -27.52
CA PHE A 62 -4.96 1.25 -26.77
C PHE A 62 -3.62 1.89 -27.19
N LYS A 63 -3.63 3.21 -27.36
CA LYS A 63 -2.46 4.00 -27.81
C LYS A 63 -2.02 5.06 -26.79
N ASP A 64 -2.98 5.56 -26.01
CA ASP A 64 -2.75 6.55 -24.96
C ASP A 64 -2.92 5.89 -23.60
N MET A 65 -2.29 6.45 -22.58
CA MET A 65 -2.46 6.00 -21.21
C MET A 65 -3.93 6.08 -20.77
N ARG A 66 -4.45 5.00 -20.18
CA ARG A 66 -5.80 4.95 -19.59
C ARG A 66 -5.77 4.34 -18.21
N ILE A 67 -6.69 4.77 -17.35
CA ILE A 67 -7.00 4.11 -16.09
C ILE A 67 -8.35 3.42 -16.27
N PHE A 68 -8.44 2.15 -15.96
CA PHE A 68 -9.68 1.39 -16.04
C PHE A 68 -10.30 1.26 -14.66
N ASN A 69 -11.54 1.71 -14.50
CA ASN A 69 -12.33 1.37 -13.32
C ASN A 69 -13.04 0.02 -13.60
N LEU A 70 -12.81 -0.97 -12.75
CA LEU A 70 -13.39 -2.31 -12.90
C LEU A 70 -14.50 -2.59 -11.87
N VAL A 71 -14.45 -1.92 -10.71
CA VAL A 71 -15.46 -2.01 -9.65
C VAL A 71 -15.72 -0.59 -9.11
N ASP A 72 -17.00 -0.22 -8.97
CA ASP A 72 -17.40 1.05 -8.35
C ASP A 72 -16.87 1.15 -6.91
N GLU A 73 -16.38 2.30 -6.49
CA GLU A 73 -15.80 2.49 -5.14
C GLU A 73 -16.83 2.40 -4.00
N ASN A 74 -18.13 2.42 -4.30
CA ASN A 74 -19.19 2.12 -3.34
C ASN A 74 -19.42 0.62 -3.15
N GLU A 75 -18.86 -0.20 -4.04
CA GLU A 75 -18.90 -1.65 -3.99
C GLU A 75 -17.60 -2.21 -3.42
N ARG A 76 -17.57 -3.51 -3.18
CA ARG A 76 -16.44 -4.21 -2.57
C ARG A 76 -15.66 -5.00 -3.61
N ALA A 77 -14.53 -4.48 -4.08
CA ALA A 77 -13.58 -5.27 -4.87
C ALA A 77 -12.82 -6.31 -4.01
N TRP A 78 -12.30 -7.37 -4.63
CA TRP A 78 -11.66 -8.50 -3.96
C TRP A 78 -10.15 -8.52 -4.22
N HIS A 79 -9.42 -7.55 -3.64
CA HIS A 79 -7.98 -7.34 -3.88
C HIS A 79 -7.12 -7.67 -2.66
N ALA A 80 -7.52 -7.23 -1.46
CA ALA A 80 -6.73 -7.35 -0.24
C ALA A 80 -6.67 -8.78 0.30
N GLY A 81 -7.77 -9.55 0.22
CA GLY A 81 -7.87 -10.88 0.84
C GLY A 81 -7.71 -10.82 2.37
N VAL A 82 -7.15 -11.88 2.97
CA VAL A 82 -6.81 -11.89 4.41
C VAL A 82 -5.75 -10.82 4.68
N SER A 83 -6.15 -9.77 5.39
CA SER A 83 -5.37 -8.54 5.53
C SER A 83 -5.67 -7.85 6.85
N SER A 84 -4.71 -7.06 7.35
CA SER A 84 -4.83 -6.28 8.57
C SER A 84 -3.97 -5.01 8.53
N TRP A 85 -4.53 -3.89 8.95
CA TRP A 85 -3.82 -2.60 9.09
C TRP A 85 -4.52 -1.71 10.11
N ALA A 86 -3.73 -1.02 10.95
CA ALA A 86 -4.21 -0.07 11.95
C ALA A 86 -5.36 -0.62 12.82
N GLY A 87 -5.24 -1.90 13.22
CA GLY A 87 -6.22 -2.61 14.05
C GLY A 87 -7.52 -3.02 13.35
N ARG A 88 -7.61 -2.86 12.02
CA ARG A 88 -8.71 -3.38 11.19
C ARG A 88 -8.25 -4.60 10.42
N SER A 89 -9.13 -5.58 10.25
CA SER A 89 -8.93 -6.72 9.36
C SER A 89 -9.89 -6.67 8.17
N GLN A 90 -9.68 -7.54 7.19
CA GLN A 90 -10.55 -7.68 6.01
C GLN A 90 -10.67 -6.38 5.19
N LEU A 91 -9.53 -5.83 4.79
CA LEU A 91 -9.46 -4.48 4.25
C LEU A 91 -10.24 -4.26 2.94
N ASN A 92 -10.60 -5.32 2.21
CA ASN A 92 -11.55 -5.21 1.08
C ASN A 92 -12.82 -4.41 1.45
N ASP A 93 -13.27 -4.49 2.70
CA ASP A 93 -14.51 -3.83 3.15
C ASP A 93 -14.39 -2.30 3.26
N THR A 94 -13.16 -1.77 3.33
CA THR A 94 -12.88 -0.36 3.65
C THR A 94 -11.74 0.24 2.82
N ALA A 95 -11.30 -0.44 1.77
CA ALA A 95 -10.19 -0.02 0.94
C ALA A 95 -10.59 0.12 -0.53
N ILE A 96 -9.97 1.09 -1.20
CA ILE A 96 -9.88 1.10 -2.65
C ILE A 96 -8.58 0.37 -3.05
N GLY A 97 -8.65 -0.41 -4.13
CA GLY A 97 -7.56 -1.22 -4.63
C GLY A 97 -7.14 -0.76 -6.02
N ILE A 98 -5.87 -0.43 -6.19
CA ILE A 98 -5.25 -0.07 -7.46
C ILE A 98 -4.29 -1.19 -7.87
N GLU A 99 -4.64 -1.92 -8.92
CA GLU A 99 -3.74 -2.86 -9.59
C GLU A 99 -2.92 -2.16 -10.66
N THR A 100 -1.62 -2.44 -10.69
CA THR A 100 -0.70 -1.86 -11.65
C THR A 100 -0.06 -2.96 -12.49
N VAL A 101 -0.21 -2.91 -13.81
CA VAL A 101 0.40 -3.91 -14.70
C VAL A 101 1.91 -3.79 -14.62
N ASN A 102 2.53 -4.77 -13.98
CA ASN A 102 3.97 -4.89 -13.82
C ASN A 102 4.31 -6.39 -13.75
N LEU A 103 5.34 -6.81 -14.51
CA LEU A 103 5.72 -8.21 -14.67
C LEU A 103 6.65 -8.71 -13.55
N ALA A 104 6.42 -8.23 -12.32
CA ALA A 104 7.10 -8.75 -11.15
C ALA A 104 6.94 -10.27 -11.07
N SER A 105 8.00 -10.95 -10.67
CA SER A 105 8.00 -12.41 -10.57
C SER A 105 8.70 -12.88 -9.30
N ASP A 106 8.30 -14.05 -8.84
CA ASP A 106 8.91 -14.79 -7.75
C ASP A 106 9.32 -16.17 -8.28
N ASN A 107 10.62 -16.47 -8.21
CA ASN A 107 11.15 -17.79 -8.50
C ASN A 107 11.78 -18.37 -7.24
N ASN A 108 10.98 -19.10 -6.45
CA ASN A 108 11.40 -19.76 -5.22
C ASN A 108 12.04 -18.81 -4.19
N GLY A 109 11.42 -17.64 -3.97
CA GLY A 109 11.87 -16.62 -3.03
C GLY A 109 12.84 -15.59 -3.63
N VAL A 110 13.23 -15.76 -4.89
CA VAL A 110 14.00 -14.76 -5.64
C VAL A 110 13.03 -13.87 -6.41
N PHE A 111 12.84 -12.66 -5.89
CA PHE A 111 11.95 -11.66 -6.47
C PHE A 111 12.66 -10.81 -7.52
N VAL A 112 12.00 -10.62 -8.66
CA VAL A 112 12.36 -9.61 -9.65
C VAL A 112 11.26 -8.57 -9.67
N PHE A 113 11.61 -7.31 -9.43
CA PHE A 113 10.70 -6.16 -9.51
C PHE A 113 11.11 -5.26 -10.69
N PRO A 114 10.51 -5.42 -11.87
CA PRO A 114 10.74 -4.52 -12.99
C PRO A 114 10.41 -3.07 -12.62
N PRO A 115 11.14 -2.08 -13.18
CA PRO A 115 10.77 -0.68 -12.98
C PRO A 115 9.36 -0.42 -13.53
N TYR A 116 8.64 0.48 -12.88
CA TYR A 116 7.37 0.98 -13.38
C TYR A 116 7.61 2.04 -14.46
N ASN A 117 6.74 2.07 -15.47
CA ASN A 117 6.80 3.08 -16.51
C ASN A 117 6.49 4.47 -15.90
N PRO A 118 7.28 5.54 -16.17
CA PRO A 118 7.00 6.87 -15.63
C PRO A 118 5.59 7.39 -15.94
N VAL A 119 5.06 7.11 -17.14
CA VAL A 119 3.69 7.50 -17.53
C VAL A 119 2.63 6.77 -16.69
N GLN A 120 2.91 5.52 -16.32
CA GLN A 120 2.08 4.73 -15.42
C GLN A 120 2.09 5.33 -14.00
N ILE A 121 3.26 5.76 -13.51
CA ILE A 121 3.40 6.41 -12.20
C ILE A 121 2.67 7.74 -12.14
N ASP A 122 2.75 8.58 -13.19
CA ASP A 122 2.01 9.85 -13.23
C ASP A 122 0.49 9.63 -13.24
N ALA A 123 0.01 8.59 -13.94
CA ALA A 123 -1.39 8.19 -13.89
C ALA A 123 -1.81 7.74 -12.47
N ILE A 124 -0.97 6.96 -11.77
CA ILE A 124 -1.21 6.55 -10.39
C ILE A 124 -1.27 7.76 -9.44
N LYS A 125 -0.37 8.73 -9.59
CA LYS A 125 -0.39 9.95 -8.78
C LYS A 125 -1.70 10.72 -8.98
N ALA A 126 -2.10 10.95 -10.24
CA ALA A 126 -3.33 11.66 -10.55
C ALA A 126 -4.56 10.94 -9.99
N LEU A 127 -4.62 9.61 -10.13
CA LEU A 127 -5.68 8.77 -9.59
C LEU A 127 -5.74 8.82 -8.06
N ALA A 128 -4.61 8.59 -7.39
CA ALA A 128 -4.54 8.58 -5.94
C ALA A 128 -4.90 9.96 -5.37
N ALA A 129 -4.39 11.05 -5.94
CA ALA A 129 -4.77 12.40 -5.54
C ALA A 129 -6.29 12.64 -5.68
N ASN A 130 -6.91 12.17 -6.77
CA ASN A 130 -8.36 12.25 -6.96
C ASN A 130 -9.14 11.46 -5.89
N ILE A 131 -8.70 10.24 -5.56
CA ILE A 131 -9.31 9.41 -4.52
C ILE A 131 -9.20 10.07 -3.14
N LEU A 132 -8.00 10.53 -2.78
CA LEU A 132 -7.74 11.15 -1.47
C LEU A 132 -8.58 12.41 -1.23
N GLN A 133 -8.85 13.20 -2.28
CA GLN A 133 -9.74 14.37 -2.19
C GLN A 133 -11.20 13.99 -1.87
N ARG A 134 -11.65 12.81 -2.33
CA ARG A 134 -13.04 12.35 -2.15
C ARG A 134 -13.24 11.56 -0.85
N TYR A 135 -12.17 10.95 -0.34
CA TYR A 135 -12.17 10.14 0.88
C TYR A 135 -11.19 10.70 1.93
N PRO A 136 -11.60 11.76 2.68
CA PRO A 136 -10.70 12.46 3.61
C PRO A 136 -10.26 11.62 4.82
N ASP A 137 -10.92 10.47 5.07
CA ASP A 137 -10.54 9.51 6.11
C ASP A 137 -9.33 8.63 5.70
N ILE A 138 -8.88 8.71 4.43
CA ILE A 138 -7.63 8.10 3.97
C ILE A 138 -6.47 9.05 4.34
N THR A 139 -5.90 8.84 5.52
CA THR A 139 -4.71 9.57 5.97
C THR A 139 -3.45 9.10 5.23
N PRO A 140 -2.32 9.84 5.25
CA PRO A 140 -1.06 9.41 4.65
C PRO A 140 -0.64 7.97 5.00
N VAL A 141 -0.77 7.57 6.27
CA VAL A 141 -0.43 6.21 6.74
C VAL A 141 -1.40 5.11 6.29
N ASN A 142 -2.49 5.47 5.61
CA ASN A 142 -3.50 4.55 5.08
C ASN A 142 -3.38 4.36 3.56
N VAL A 143 -2.36 4.96 2.93
CA VAL A 143 -1.92 4.60 1.58
C VAL A 143 -0.80 3.58 1.73
N VAL A 144 -1.07 2.34 1.37
CA VAL A 144 -0.26 1.17 1.73
C VAL A 144 -0.08 0.23 0.54
N GLY A 145 0.97 -0.58 0.57
CA GLY A 145 1.11 -1.71 -0.34
C GLY A 145 0.28 -2.92 0.13
N HIS A 146 0.02 -3.86 -0.77
CA HIS A 146 -0.56 -5.15 -0.38
C HIS A 146 0.35 -5.89 0.62
N SER A 147 1.66 -5.76 0.44
CA SER A 147 2.66 -6.31 1.35
C SER A 147 2.44 -5.82 2.79
N ASP A 148 2.16 -4.52 2.99
CA ASP A 148 2.02 -3.94 4.32
C ASP A 148 0.88 -4.54 5.13
N ILE A 149 -0.22 -4.83 4.43
CA ILE A 149 -1.44 -5.33 5.04
C ILE A 149 -1.49 -6.86 5.09
N ALA A 150 -0.57 -7.54 4.42
CA ALA A 150 -0.44 -8.99 4.43
C ALA A 150 1.04 -9.44 4.47
N PRO A 151 1.79 -9.08 5.52
CA PRO A 151 3.22 -9.37 5.62
C PRO A 151 3.50 -10.87 5.45
N GLY A 152 4.51 -11.21 4.65
CA GLY A 152 4.90 -12.60 4.39
C GLY A 152 4.03 -13.36 3.39
N ARG A 153 2.79 -12.92 3.14
CA ARG A 153 1.92 -13.48 2.08
C ARG A 153 2.08 -12.73 0.75
N LYS A 154 2.34 -11.43 0.81
CA LYS A 154 2.37 -10.52 -0.34
C LYS A 154 3.64 -9.70 -0.36
N SER A 155 4.10 -9.33 -1.56
CA SER A 155 5.32 -8.54 -1.79
C SER A 155 5.09 -7.35 -2.73
N ASP A 156 3.85 -7.14 -3.16
CA ASP A 156 3.43 -6.06 -4.02
C ASP A 156 3.07 -4.78 -3.24
N PRO A 157 3.31 -3.59 -3.82
CA PRO A 157 3.76 -3.31 -5.19
C PRO A 157 5.28 -3.45 -5.39
N GLY A 158 6.02 -3.91 -4.39
CA GLY A 158 7.43 -4.28 -4.50
C GLY A 158 8.40 -3.10 -4.43
N ALA A 159 9.69 -3.42 -4.40
CA ALA A 159 10.76 -2.46 -4.19
C ALA A 159 10.91 -1.42 -5.32
N ALA A 160 10.41 -1.72 -6.51
CA ALA A 160 10.47 -0.81 -7.65
C ALA A 160 9.38 0.28 -7.61
N PHE A 161 8.39 0.17 -6.72
CA PHE A 161 7.30 1.15 -6.64
C PHE A 161 7.79 2.44 -5.97
N PRO A 162 7.58 3.62 -6.57
CA PRO A 162 8.24 4.85 -6.16
C PRO A 162 7.49 5.58 -5.04
N TRP A 163 7.41 4.96 -3.84
CA TRP A 163 6.70 5.51 -2.68
C TRP A 163 7.10 6.95 -2.32
N LYS A 164 8.40 7.28 -2.37
CA LYS A 164 8.88 8.64 -2.12
C LYS A 164 8.32 9.65 -3.12
N GLU A 165 8.25 9.27 -4.39
CA GLU A 165 7.75 10.13 -5.46
C GLU A 165 6.24 10.40 -5.33
N LEU A 166 5.48 9.40 -4.85
CA LEU A 166 4.08 9.59 -4.48
C LEU A 166 3.95 10.53 -3.28
N TYR A 167 4.77 10.34 -2.24
CA TYR A 167 4.77 11.23 -1.08
C TYR A 167 5.07 12.68 -1.45
N ASP A 168 6.02 12.91 -2.36
CA ASP A 168 6.34 14.25 -2.86
C ASP A 168 5.19 14.88 -3.66
N ALA A 169 4.30 14.06 -4.21
CA ALA A 169 3.03 14.47 -4.81
C ALA A 169 1.87 14.57 -3.79
N GLY A 170 2.15 14.46 -2.48
CA GLY A 170 1.16 14.53 -1.40
C GLY A 170 0.37 13.24 -1.15
N ILE A 171 0.89 12.09 -1.62
CA ILE A 171 0.20 10.80 -1.56
C ILE A 171 0.98 9.84 -0.67
N GLY A 172 0.35 9.42 0.43
CA GLY A 172 0.93 8.46 1.35
C GLY A 172 1.94 9.08 2.32
N ALA A 173 2.54 8.23 3.15
CA ALA A 173 3.43 8.62 4.22
C ALA A 173 4.90 8.48 3.82
N TRP A 174 5.72 9.43 4.28
CA TRP A 174 7.18 9.32 4.31
C TRP A 174 7.75 9.99 5.54
N TYR A 175 8.97 9.59 5.95
CA TYR A 175 9.69 10.17 7.09
C TYR A 175 10.30 11.54 6.74
N GLU A 176 10.63 12.33 7.76
CA GLU A 176 11.49 13.51 7.60
C GLU A 176 12.96 13.08 7.67
N GLU A 177 13.75 13.56 6.72
CA GLU A 177 15.18 13.20 6.61
C GLU A 177 15.95 13.58 7.88
N SER A 178 15.72 14.78 8.43
CA SER A 178 16.39 15.24 9.64
C SER A 178 16.11 14.35 10.86
N THR A 179 14.86 13.91 11.02
CA THR A 179 14.45 13.04 12.13
C THR A 179 15.02 11.64 11.96
N MET A 180 15.02 11.12 10.73
CA MET A 180 15.65 9.84 10.42
C MET A 180 17.16 9.88 10.70
N GLN A 181 17.88 10.92 10.26
CA GLN A 181 19.32 11.07 10.51
C GLN A 181 19.66 11.18 12.01
N HIS A 182 18.80 11.84 12.80
CA HIS A 182 18.93 11.87 14.25
C HIS A 182 18.89 10.45 14.85
N TYR A 183 17.88 9.67 14.48
CA TYR A 183 17.76 8.29 14.94
C TYR A 183 18.85 7.37 14.39
N LEU A 184 19.30 7.57 13.15
CA LEU A 184 20.38 6.80 12.55
C LEU A 184 21.67 6.97 13.35
N THR A 185 21.98 8.20 13.75
CA THR A 185 23.12 8.51 14.62
C THR A 185 22.99 7.79 15.96
N GLN A 186 21.79 7.81 16.57
CA GLN A 186 21.53 7.11 17.83
C GLN A 186 21.70 5.60 17.71
N PHE A 187 21.12 4.98 16.69
CA PHE A 187 21.05 3.53 16.53
C PHE A 187 22.28 2.90 15.87
N SER A 188 23.17 3.72 15.30
CA SER A 188 24.49 3.27 14.84
C SER A 188 25.32 2.60 15.95
N LYS A 189 25.07 2.95 17.22
CA LYS A 189 25.76 2.41 18.39
C LYS A 189 25.11 1.14 18.93
N SER A 190 23.78 1.12 18.93
CA SER A 190 22.96 0.01 19.44
C SER A 190 21.57 0.11 18.85
N VAL A 191 21.14 -0.95 18.16
CA VAL A 191 19.78 -1.06 17.61
C VAL A 191 18.83 -1.46 18.75
N PRO A 192 17.64 -0.84 18.84
CA PRO A 192 16.57 -1.24 19.75
C PRO A 192 16.26 -2.74 19.71
N SER A 193 15.67 -3.25 20.79
CA SER A 193 15.34 -4.67 20.88
C SER A 193 14.28 -5.07 19.85
N LYS A 194 14.20 -6.36 19.53
CA LYS A 194 13.10 -6.93 18.72
C LYS A 194 11.72 -6.52 19.28
N ALA A 195 11.56 -6.52 20.61
CA ALA A 195 10.30 -6.15 21.24
C ALA A 195 9.93 -4.69 20.97
N ASP A 196 10.90 -3.77 21.04
CA ASP A 196 10.68 -2.34 20.77
C ASP A 196 10.32 -2.10 19.30
N LEU A 197 11.02 -2.77 18.38
CA LEU A 197 10.75 -2.68 16.95
C LEU A 197 9.36 -3.19 16.60
N VAL A 198 8.97 -4.36 17.13
CA VAL A 198 7.63 -4.92 16.94
C VAL A 198 6.55 -3.99 17.52
N ALA A 199 6.80 -3.40 18.69
CA ALA A 199 5.87 -2.43 19.28
C ALA A 199 5.71 -1.19 18.39
N LYS A 200 6.79 -0.66 17.82
CA LYS A 200 6.74 0.49 16.89
C LYS A 200 6.06 0.15 15.56
N LEU A 201 6.30 -1.04 15.00
CA LEU A 201 5.59 -1.51 13.80
C LEU A 201 4.08 -1.63 14.04
N LYS A 202 3.67 -2.14 15.21
CA LYS A 202 2.26 -2.17 15.64
C LYS A 202 1.67 -0.77 15.75
N VAL A 203 2.39 0.17 16.35
CA VAL A 203 1.95 1.58 16.45
C VAL A 203 1.75 2.18 15.07
N TYR A 204 2.67 1.92 14.14
CA TYR A 204 2.58 2.44 12.78
C TYR A 204 1.37 1.89 12.02
N GLY A 205 1.06 0.60 12.20
CA GLY A 205 -0.17 0.01 11.67
C GLY A 205 -0.09 -1.48 11.34
N TYR A 206 1.10 -2.09 11.36
CA TYR A 206 1.26 -3.47 10.95
C TYR A 206 0.61 -4.48 11.90
N ASP A 207 0.15 -5.60 11.32
CA ASP A 207 -0.15 -6.79 12.09
C ASP A 207 1.15 -7.45 12.58
N ILE A 208 1.20 -7.72 13.88
CA ILE A 208 2.36 -8.30 14.55
C ILE A 208 2.11 -9.71 15.07
N SER A 209 0.98 -10.32 14.71
CA SER A 209 0.56 -11.62 15.26
C SER A 209 1.63 -12.72 15.08
N ASP A 210 2.35 -12.71 13.95
CA ASP A 210 3.40 -13.70 13.65
C ASP A 210 4.81 -13.25 14.05
N ALA A 211 4.98 -12.03 14.58
CA ALA A 211 6.29 -11.44 14.88
C ALA A 211 7.05 -12.17 16.01
N GLY A 212 6.38 -13.06 16.76
CA GLY A 212 7.02 -13.92 17.75
C GLY A 212 8.02 -14.91 17.12
N THR A 213 7.74 -15.40 15.91
CA THR A 213 8.62 -16.32 15.18
C THR A 213 9.76 -15.58 14.49
N GLU A 214 10.86 -16.28 14.17
CA GLU A 214 11.97 -15.68 13.40
C GLU A 214 11.53 -15.32 11.97
N ILE A 215 10.81 -16.23 11.30
CA ILE A 215 10.31 -16.04 9.94
C ILE A 215 9.29 -14.90 9.87
N GLY A 216 8.33 -14.87 10.79
CA GLY A 216 7.31 -13.81 10.85
C GLY A 216 7.92 -12.44 11.12
N TYR A 217 8.90 -12.35 12.02
CA TYR A 217 9.63 -11.10 12.26
C TYR A 217 10.42 -10.64 11.03
N LYS A 218 11.13 -11.56 10.36
CA LYS A 218 11.87 -11.26 9.12
C LYS A 218 10.94 -10.77 8.02
N ASN A 219 9.79 -11.42 7.83
CA ASN A 219 8.78 -11.04 6.84
C ASN A 219 8.20 -9.66 7.11
N LEU A 220 7.97 -9.34 8.39
CA LEU A 220 7.46 -8.04 8.81
C LEU A 220 8.46 -6.91 8.50
N LEU A 221 9.74 -7.10 8.82
CA LEU A 221 10.78 -6.13 8.49
C LEU A 221 11.00 -6.00 6.97
N ARG A 222 11.02 -7.13 6.25
CA ARG A 222 11.16 -7.11 4.79
C ARG A 222 10.04 -6.30 4.16
N THR A 223 8.81 -6.50 4.61
CA THR A 223 7.64 -5.76 4.14
C THR A 223 7.80 -4.26 4.36
N PHE A 224 8.19 -3.85 5.57
CA PHE A 224 8.46 -2.45 5.88
C PHE A 224 9.57 -1.85 4.98
N GLN A 225 10.63 -2.62 4.73
CA GLN A 225 11.74 -2.21 3.88
C GLN A 225 11.31 -2.07 2.40
N LEU A 226 10.46 -2.97 1.88
CA LEU A 226 9.90 -2.86 0.53
C LEU A 226 9.15 -1.53 0.31
N HIS A 227 8.59 -0.94 1.37
CA HIS A 227 7.90 0.33 1.30
C HIS A 227 8.86 1.51 1.53
N PHE A 228 9.59 1.53 2.65
CA PHE A 228 10.29 2.73 3.12
C PHE A 228 11.81 2.72 2.94
N ARG A 229 12.40 1.57 2.54
CA ARG A 229 13.84 1.40 2.37
C ARG A 229 14.16 0.41 1.23
N GLN A 230 13.70 0.72 0.03
CA GLN A 230 13.72 -0.23 -1.10
C GLN A 230 15.13 -0.66 -1.57
N LYS A 231 16.18 0.04 -1.15
CA LYS A 231 17.59 -0.30 -1.46
C LYS A 231 18.04 -1.62 -0.83
N ASN A 232 17.50 -2.00 0.34
CA ASN A 232 17.75 -3.29 0.97
C ASN A 232 16.52 -3.75 1.78
N TYR A 233 15.96 -4.88 1.35
CA TYR A 233 14.76 -5.51 1.90
C TYR A 233 14.99 -6.99 2.32
N ASP A 234 16.19 -7.28 2.83
CA ASP A 234 16.57 -8.63 3.31
C ASP A 234 15.78 -9.11 4.54
N GLY A 235 14.99 -8.24 5.18
CA GLY A 235 14.22 -8.52 6.39
C GLY A 235 15.05 -8.53 7.67
N VAL A 236 16.27 -7.99 7.64
CA VAL A 236 17.15 -7.87 8.80
C VAL A 236 17.04 -6.46 9.37
N ALA A 237 16.92 -6.37 10.70
CA ALA A 237 16.91 -5.08 11.38
C ALA A 237 18.32 -4.48 11.35
N ASP A 238 18.43 -3.26 10.82
CA ASP A 238 19.63 -2.45 10.89
C ASP A 238 19.31 -1.03 11.38
N ALA A 239 20.35 -0.22 11.57
CA ALA A 239 20.21 1.14 12.10
C ALA A 239 19.32 2.01 11.21
N GLU A 240 19.39 1.87 9.89
CA GLU A 240 18.62 2.67 8.94
C GLU A 240 17.14 2.27 8.93
N THR A 241 16.83 0.98 8.85
CA THR A 241 15.45 0.46 8.95
C THR A 241 14.80 0.92 10.26
N THR A 242 15.56 0.85 11.36
CA THR A 242 15.08 1.26 12.68
C THR A 242 14.87 2.77 12.76
N ALA A 243 15.80 3.55 12.23
CA ALA A 243 15.68 5.01 12.22
C ALA A 243 14.49 5.50 11.41
N ILE A 244 14.24 4.89 10.24
CA ILE A 244 13.10 5.18 9.39
C ILE A 244 11.79 4.89 10.13
N LEU A 245 11.68 3.72 10.79
CA LEU A 245 10.49 3.34 11.56
C LEU A 245 10.19 4.34 12.68
N TYR A 246 11.21 4.73 13.46
CA TYR A 246 11.03 5.69 14.54
C TYR A 246 10.65 7.07 14.02
N ALA A 247 11.30 7.55 12.96
CA ALA A 247 10.97 8.84 12.34
C ALA A 247 9.52 8.87 11.78
N LEU A 248 9.05 7.76 11.21
CA LEU A 248 7.66 7.62 10.77
C LEU A 248 6.69 7.67 11.96
N VAL A 249 6.96 6.88 13.01
CA VAL A 249 6.10 6.86 14.21
C VAL A 249 6.04 8.24 14.86
N ASP A 250 7.15 8.94 14.97
CA ASP A 250 7.19 10.29 15.55
C ASP A 250 6.38 11.29 14.75
N LYS A 251 6.48 11.24 13.42
CA LYS A 251 5.77 12.17 12.53
C LYS A 251 4.26 11.95 12.54
N TYR A 252 3.81 10.70 12.49
CA TYR A 252 2.39 10.37 12.27
C TYR A 252 1.65 9.96 13.53
N PHE A 253 2.37 9.59 14.59
CA PHE A 253 1.82 9.16 15.88
C PHE A 253 2.58 9.82 17.05
N PRO A 254 2.69 11.16 17.07
CA PRO A 254 3.37 11.84 18.17
C PRO A 254 2.69 11.49 19.49
N ALA A 255 3.50 11.27 20.54
CA ALA A 255 2.97 11.11 21.89
C ALA A 255 2.14 12.36 22.23
N LYS A 256 0.88 12.14 22.63
CA LYS A 256 0.01 13.21 23.14
C LYS A 256 0.46 13.65 24.53
#